data_AF-A0A6J0SM68-F1
#
_entry.id   AF-A0A6J0SM68-F1
#
_cell.length_a   1.000
_cell.length_b   1.000
_cell.length_c   1.000
_cell.angle_alpha   90.00
_cell.angle_beta   90.00
_cell.angle_gamma   90.00
#
_symmetry.space_group_name_H-M   'P 1'
#
loop_
_entity.id
_entity.type
_entity.pdbx_description
1 polymer ?
#
loop_
_entity_poly.entity_id
_entity_poly.type
_entity_poly.pdbx_seq_one_letter_code
_entity_poly.pdbx_strand_id
1 'polypeptide(L)'
;VRIAAVEALCMLAQSSPSFAEKCLDFLVDMFNDEIEEVRLQSIHTMRKISNNITLREDQLDTVLGVLEDSSRDIREALHELLCCTNVSTKEGIHLALVELLKNLTKYPTDRDSIW
;
A
#
# COMPACT_ATOMS: atom_id res chain seq x y z
N VAL A 1 -6.41 0.47 19.87
CA VAL A 1 -7.18 -0.72 19.38
C VAL A 1 -6.91 -1.00 17.90
N ARG A 2 -6.90 0.01 17.01
CA ARG A 2 -6.69 -0.20 15.55
C ARG A 2 -5.38 -0.93 15.22
N ILE A 3 -4.25 -0.56 15.82
CA ILE A 3 -2.96 -1.25 15.61
C ILE A 3 -3.04 -2.75 15.93
N ALA A 4 -3.55 -3.11 17.11
CA ALA A 4 -3.73 -4.52 17.49
C ALA A 4 -4.66 -5.28 16.53
N ALA A 5 -5.66 -4.60 15.96
CA ALA A 5 -6.53 -5.19 14.94
C ALA A 5 -5.77 -5.42 13.62
N VAL A 6 -4.96 -4.46 13.16
CA VAL A 6 -4.11 -4.60 11.96
C VAL A 6 -3.10 -5.73 12.14
N GLU A 7 -2.50 -5.87 13.33
CA GLU A 7 -1.60 -6.98 13.66
C GLU A 7 -2.32 -8.34 13.64
N ALA A 8 -3.51 -8.42 14.23
CA ALA A 8 -4.32 -9.63 14.19
C ALA A 8 -4.70 -10.02 12.76
N LEU A 9 -5.11 -9.04 11.94
CA LEU A 9 -5.37 -9.23 10.51
C LEU A 9 -4.13 -9.76 9.78
N CYS A 10 -2.97 -9.17 10.05
CA CYS A 10 -1.70 -9.57 9.45
C CYS A 10 -1.38 -11.05 9.73
N MET A 11 -1.50 -11.49 10.99
CA MET A 11 -1.24 -12.89 11.37
C MET A 11 -2.19 -13.88 10.68
N LEU A 12 -3.48 -13.53 10.60
CA LEU A 12 -4.48 -14.36 9.93
C LEU A 12 -4.28 -14.42 8.42
N ALA A 13 -3.99 -13.27 7.79
CA ALA A 13 -3.77 -13.17 6.35
C ALA A 13 -2.51 -13.89 5.88
N GLN A 14 -1.44 -13.90 6.70
CA GLN A 14 -0.24 -14.70 6.42
C GLN A 14 -0.52 -16.21 6.51
N SER A 15 -1.41 -16.61 7.41
CA SER A 15 -1.75 -18.03 7.62
C SER A 15 -2.79 -18.56 6.64
N SER A 16 -3.55 -17.68 5.97
CA SER A 16 -4.66 -18.04 5.10
C SER A 16 -4.76 -17.08 3.90
N PRO A 17 -4.35 -17.52 2.69
CA PRO A 17 -4.47 -16.70 1.48
C PRO A 17 -5.92 -16.26 1.18
N SER A 18 -6.90 -17.14 1.43
CA SER A 18 -8.32 -16.79 1.25
C SER A 18 -8.83 -15.77 2.28
N PHE A 19 -8.17 -15.66 3.44
CA PHE A 19 -8.42 -14.56 4.36
C PHE A 19 -7.73 -13.27 3.90
N ALA A 20 -6.52 -13.36 3.35
CA ALA A 20 -5.79 -12.20 2.82
C ALA A 20 -6.60 -11.42 1.78
N GLU A 21 -7.26 -12.12 0.85
CA GLU A 21 -8.15 -11.50 -0.13
C GLU A 21 -9.35 -10.78 0.53
N LYS A 22 -9.95 -11.40 1.56
CA LYS A 22 -11.13 -10.84 2.25
C LYS A 22 -10.79 -9.63 3.13
N CYS A 23 -9.59 -9.58 3.68
CA CYS A 23 -9.16 -8.46 4.50
C CYS A 23 -8.55 -7.31 3.70
N LEU A 24 -8.34 -7.50 2.39
CA LEU A 24 -7.65 -6.53 1.55
C LEU A 24 -8.35 -5.17 1.52
N ASP A 25 -9.67 -5.14 1.30
CA ASP A 25 -10.44 -3.89 1.27
C ASP A 25 -10.29 -3.12 2.60
N PHE A 26 -10.36 -3.83 3.74
CA PHE A 26 -10.15 -3.22 5.05
C PHE A 26 -8.74 -2.65 5.22
N LEU A 27 -7.70 -3.34 4.73
CA LEU A 27 -6.33 -2.84 4.81
C LEU A 27 -6.12 -1.60 3.93
N VAL A 28 -6.71 -1.59 2.73
CA VAL A 28 -6.70 -0.41 1.83
C VAL A 28 -7.39 0.77 2.51
N ASP A 29 -8.53 0.57 3.18
CA ASP A 29 -9.21 1.65 3.90
C ASP A 29 -8.34 2.24 5.02
N MET A 30 -7.51 1.43 5.69
CA MET A 30 -6.60 1.90 6.74
C MET A 30 -5.45 2.77 6.22
N PHE A 31 -5.22 2.81 4.91
CA PHE A 31 -4.24 3.73 4.32
C PHE A 31 -4.70 5.19 4.42
N ASN A 32 -5.98 5.43 4.71
CA ASN A 32 -6.54 6.77 4.91
C ASN A 32 -6.85 7.05 6.40
N ASP A 33 -6.34 6.25 7.33
CA ASP A 33 -6.58 6.45 8.76
C ASP A 33 -5.96 7.78 9.25
N GLU A 34 -6.66 8.45 10.17
CA GLU A 34 -6.22 9.71 10.77
C GLU A 34 -4.91 9.57 11.57
N ILE A 35 -4.61 8.35 12.04
CA ILE A 35 -3.40 8.04 12.81
C ILE A 35 -2.30 7.56 11.85
N GLU A 36 -1.20 8.31 11.79
CA GLU A 36 -0.04 8.00 10.94
C GLU A 36 0.51 6.58 11.16
N GLU A 37 0.62 6.15 12.42
CA GLU A 37 1.09 4.81 12.79
C GLU A 37 0.18 3.70 12.22
N VAL A 38 -1.13 3.93 12.14
CA VAL A 38 -2.08 2.96 11.56
C VAL A 38 -1.90 2.86 10.05
N ARG A 39 -1.71 4.01 9.38
CA ARG A 39 -1.40 4.04 7.94
C ARG A 39 -0.10 3.29 7.64
N LEU A 40 0.98 3.60 8.36
CA LEU A 40 2.27 2.93 8.17
C LEU A 40 2.18 1.42 8.42
N GLN A 41 1.52 1.01 9.52
CA GLN A 41 1.39 -0.40 9.87
C GLN A 41 0.53 -1.19 8.88
N SER A 42 -0.50 -0.56 8.29
CA SER A 42 -1.31 -1.21 7.27
C SER A 42 -0.53 -1.41 5.96
N ILE A 43 0.31 -0.45 5.54
CA ILE A 43 1.21 -0.61 4.38
C ILE A 43 2.19 -1.77 4.60
N HIS A 44 2.84 -1.82 5.76
CA HIS A 44 3.73 -2.92 6.11
C HIS A 44 3.02 -4.27 6.17
N THR A 45 1.77 -4.28 6.64
CA THR A 45 0.93 -5.49 6.68
C THR A 45 0.61 -5.98 5.26
N MET A 46 0.21 -5.07 4.37
CA MET A 46 -0.07 -5.39 2.97
C MET A 46 1.17 -5.94 2.26
N ARG A 47 2.35 -5.36 2.53
CA ARG A 47 3.63 -5.85 1.99
C ARG A 47 3.93 -7.28 2.39
N LYS A 48 3.64 -7.67 3.63
CA LYS A 48 3.88 -9.04 4.13
C LYS A 48 2.99 -10.08 3.45
N ILE A 49 1.85 -9.68 2.91
CA ILE A 49 0.87 -10.57 2.26
C ILE A 49 0.80 -10.38 0.75
N SER A 50 1.65 -9.53 0.16
CA SER A 50 1.56 -9.11 -1.25
C SER A 50 1.58 -10.29 -2.24
N ASN A 51 2.33 -11.35 -1.92
CA ASN A 51 2.40 -12.57 -2.72
C ASN A 51 1.08 -13.35 -2.81
N ASN A 52 0.14 -13.10 -1.89
CA ASN A 52 -1.15 -13.79 -1.79
C ASN A 52 -2.32 -12.94 -2.30
N ILE A 53 -2.06 -11.73 -2.79
CA ILE A 53 -3.10 -10.79 -3.20
C ILE A 53 -2.80 -10.20 -4.58
N THR A 54 -3.84 -9.72 -5.25
CA THR A 54 -3.72 -8.94 -6.47
C THR A 54 -4.63 -7.72 -6.33
N LEU A 55 -4.09 -6.53 -6.60
CA LEU A 55 -4.88 -5.30 -6.52
C LEU A 55 -5.84 -5.19 -7.70
N ARG A 56 -7.07 -4.82 -7.37
CA ARG A 56 -8.06 -4.31 -8.33
C ARG A 56 -7.79 -2.84 -8.63
N GLU A 57 -8.41 -2.32 -9.68
CA GLU A 57 -8.20 -0.92 -10.12
C GLU A 57 -8.65 0.09 -9.05
N ASP A 58 -9.79 -0.13 -8.40
CA ASP A 58 -10.30 0.73 -7.32
C ASP A 58 -9.38 0.76 -6.09
N GLN A 59 -8.79 -0.39 -5.76
CA GLN A 59 -7.84 -0.51 -4.67
C GLN A 59 -6.52 0.15 -5.02
N LEU A 60 -6.06 -0.03 -6.27
CA LEU A 60 -4.83 0.58 -6.76
C LEU A 60 -4.90 2.11 -6.72
N ASP A 61 -6.02 2.71 -7.13
CA ASP A 61 -6.24 4.16 -7.03
C ASP A 61 -6.02 4.66 -5.60
N THR A 62 -6.59 3.94 -4.62
CA THR A 62 -6.47 4.28 -3.20
C THR A 62 -5.03 4.10 -2.70
N VAL A 63 -4.38 3.00 -3.08
CA VAL A 63 -2.98 2.72 -2.74
C VAL A 63 -2.05 3.79 -3.31
N LEU A 64 -2.24 4.19 -4.56
CA LEU A 64 -1.42 5.23 -5.20
C LEU A 64 -1.66 6.62 -4.62
N GLY A 65 -2.86 6.91 -4.11
CA GLY A 65 -3.16 8.17 -3.41
C GLY A 65 -2.26 8.42 -2.20
N VAL A 66 -1.70 7.37 -1.58
CA VAL A 66 -0.76 7.48 -0.45
C VAL A 66 0.58 8.10 -0.86
N LEU A 67 0.92 8.13 -2.16
CA LEU A 67 2.09 8.87 -2.67
C LEU A 67 2.00 10.38 -2.39
N GLU A 68 0.82 10.89 -2.05
CA GLU A 68 0.62 12.28 -1.67
C GLU A 68 0.82 12.57 -0.18
N ASP A 69 0.93 11.54 0.68
CA ASP A 69 1.03 11.69 2.14
C ASP A 69 2.21 12.62 2.52
N SER A 70 2.02 13.43 3.55
CA SER A 70 3.05 14.34 4.04
C SER A 70 4.24 13.62 4.68
N SER A 71 4.00 12.45 5.29
CA SER A 71 5.02 11.65 5.97
C SER A 71 5.90 10.92 4.95
N ARG A 72 7.21 11.18 5.02
CA ARG A 72 8.20 10.52 4.15
C ARG A 72 8.24 9.01 4.40
N ASP A 73 8.17 8.60 5.66
CA ASP A 73 8.25 7.18 6.04
C ASP A 73 7.09 6.37 5.44
N ILE A 74 5.90 6.96 5.37
CA ILE A 74 4.73 6.37 4.71
C ILE A 74 4.97 6.21 3.20
N ARG A 75 5.47 7.26 2.54
CA ARG A 75 5.74 7.21 1.10
C ARG A 75 6.82 6.18 0.76
N GLU A 76 7.90 6.12 1.53
CA GLU A 76 8.95 5.12 1.34
C GLU A 76 8.43 3.69 1.56
N ALA A 77 7.63 3.46 2.60
CA ALA A 77 6.98 2.16 2.82
C ALA A 77 6.07 1.76 1.65
N LEU A 78 5.39 2.73 1.03
CA LEU A 78 4.57 2.50 -0.15
C LEU A 78 5.40 2.16 -1.38
N HIS A 79 6.54 2.82 -1.61
CA HIS A 79 7.43 2.49 -2.73
C HIS A 79 7.88 1.02 -2.64
N GLU A 80 8.28 0.57 -1.45
CA GLU A 80 8.64 -0.82 -1.20
C GLU A 80 7.47 -1.80 -1.41
N LEU A 81 6.24 -1.40 -1.08
CA LEU A 81 5.04 -2.19 -1.36
C LEU A 81 4.83 -2.32 -2.88
N LEU A 82 4.89 -1.22 -3.62
CA LEU A 82 4.68 -1.23 -5.08
C LEU A 82 5.67 -2.15 -5.81
N CYS A 83 6.90 -2.31 -5.32
CA CYS A 83 7.88 -3.24 -5.87
C CYS A 83 7.47 -4.72 -5.80
N CYS A 84 6.57 -5.10 -4.89
CA CYS A 84 6.19 -6.49 -4.65
C CYS A 84 4.68 -6.75 -4.82
N THR A 85 3.93 -5.80 -5.38
CA THR A 85 2.48 -5.92 -5.55
C THR A 85 2.13 -6.37 -6.96
N ASN A 86 1.12 -7.25 -7.08
CA ASN A 86 0.58 -7.68 -8.37
C ASN A 86 -0.58 -6.77 -8.78
N VAL A 87 -0.54 -6.29 -10.03
CA VAL A 87 -1.59 -5.47 -10.64
C VAL A 87 -2.25 -6.25 -11.78
N SER A 88 -3.57 -6.21 -11.85
CA SER A 88 -4.36 -7.04 -12.78
C SER A 88 -4.27 -6.58 -14.24
N THR A 89 -3.96 -5.31 -14.50
CA THR A 89 -4.08 -4.68 -15.83
C THR A 89 -2.84 -3.87 -16.21
N LYS A 90 -2.61 -3.70 -17.52
CA LYS A 90 -1.52 -2.85 -18.03
C LYS A 90 -1.78 -1.38 -17.68
N GLU A 91 -3.06 -1.00 -17.64
CA GLU A 91 -3.55 0.32 -17.29
C GLU A 91 -3.18 0.66 -15.85
N GLY A 92 -3.30 -0.29 -14.91
CA GLY A 92 -2.85 -0.08 -13.54
C GLY A 92 -1.33 0.13 -13.43
N ILE A 93 -0.51 -0.58 -14.20
CA ILE A 93 0.94 -0.33 -14.25
C ILE A 93 1.23 1.08 -14.79
N HIS A 94 0.53 1.50 -15.86
CA HIS A 94 0.68 2.83 -16.42
C HIS A 94 0.29 3.91 -15.41
N LEU A 95 -0.81 3.72 -14.68
CA LEU A 95 -1.26 4.62 -13.63
C LEU A 95 -0.22 4.74 -12.52
N ALA A 96 0.30 3.61 -12.02
CA ALA A 96 1.35 3.61 -11.00
C ALA A 96 2.60 4.41 -11.44
N LEU A 97 3.02 4.25 -12.70
CA LEU A 97 4.12 5.03 -13.26
C LEU A 97 3.82 6.53 -13.29
N VAL A 98 2.62 6.92 -13.73
CA VAL A 98 2.20 8.34 -13.78
C VAL A 98 2.18 8.95 -12.38
N GLU A 99 1.65 8.23 -11.39
CA GLU A 99 1.59 8.73 -10.01
C GLU A 99 2.99 8.80 -9.36
N LEU A 100 3.90 7.85 -9.63
CA LEU A 100 5.29 7.94 -9.19
C LEU A 100 6.01 9.15 -9.80
N LEU A 101 5.77 9.47 -11.07
CA LEU A 101 6.33 10.67 -11.70
C LEU A 101 5.78 11.97 -11.08
N LYS A 102 4.48 12.00 -10.75
CA LYS A 102 3.87 13.12 -10.01
C LYS A 102 4.46 13.24 -8.60
N ASN A 103 4.65 12.12 -7.89
CA ASN A 103 5.31 12.09 -6.59
C ASN A 103 6.72 12.70 -6.68
N LEU A 104 7.55 12.29 -7.63
CA LEU A 104 8.90 12.86 -7.82
C LEU A 104 8.89 14.37 -8.10
N THR A 105 7.85 14.87 -8.78
CA THR A 105 7.68 16.29 -9.05
C THR A 105 7.35 17.06 -7.76
N LYS A 106 6.54 16.48 -6.86
CA LYS A 106 6.11 17.07 -5.58
C LYS A 106 7.16 16.91 -4.48
N TYR A 107 7.82 15.75 -4.42
CA TYR A 107 8.79 15.35 -3.42
C TYR A 107 10.09 14.84 -4.09
N PRO A 108 10.97 15.74 -4.58
CA PRO A 108 12.22 15.33 -5.24
C PRO A 108 13.18 14.51 -4.36
N THR A 109 13.00 14.55 -3.04
CA THR A 109 13.77 13.76 -2.05
C THR A 109 13.47 12.27 -2.10
N ASP A 110 12.35 11.87 -2.69
CA ASP A 110 11.90 10.47 -2.74
C ASP A 110 12.61 9.67 -3.85
N ARG A 111 13.41 10.35 -4.68
CA ARG A 111 14.14 9.81 -5.83
C ARG A 111 14.92 8.53 -5.54
N ASP A 112 15.63 8.49 -4.42
CA ASP A 112 16.48 7.33 -4.08
C ASP A 112 15.66 6.09 -3.72
N SER A 113 14.40 6.27 -3.28
CA SER A 113 13.50 5.17 -2.96
C SER A 113 12.67 4.66 -4.14
N ILE A 114 12.59 5.45 -5.23
CA ILE A 114 11.81 5.13 -6.44
C ILE A 114 12.66 4.44 -7.52
N TRP A 115 13.97 4.67 -7.55
CA TRP A 115 14.89 4.16 -8.57
C TRP A 115 15.51 2.82 -8.22
#